data_AF-A0A7V0J3Y2-F1
#
_entry.id   AF-A0A7V0J3Y2-F1
#
_cell.length_a   1.000
_cell.length_b   1.000
_cell.length_c   1.000
_cell.angle_alpha   90.00
_cell.angle_beta   90.00
_cell.angle_gamma   90.00
#
_symmetry.space_group_name_H-M   'P 1'
#
loop_
_entity.id
_entity.type
_entity.pdbx_description
1 polymer ?
#
loop_
_entity_poly.entity_id
_entity_poly.type
_entity_poly.pdbx_seq_one_letter_code
_entity_poly.pdbx_strand_id
1 'polypeptide(L)'
;MAGPIADGRLIPLVIVDTSERQDIEEFVRAHAHLPSGDVTGIWAQPVKHKDYMALVLKFERPAEVSFSLRFNIARQGGLVDQVVQTRFLYLQPGRPGNRLAVTIDNPRILIAVPDAGFDETWNRLWHKAMAREFVAKGMSRQQAREASADVIREWRRFSEFRMPERR
;
A
#
# COMPACT_ATOMS: atom_id res chain seq x y z
N MET A 1 -6.66 2.82 -18.13
CA MET A 1 -7.59 2.79 -16.98
C MET A 1 -7.28 3.96 -16.07
N ALA A 2 -7.96 5.08 -16.29
CA ALA A 2 -8.11 6.17 -15.32
C ALA A 2 -9.56 6.63 -15.49
N GLY A 3 -10.48 5.87 -14.90
CA GLY A 3 -11.85 6.33 -14.69
C GLY A 3 -11.91 7.20 -13.41
N PRO A 4 -13.09 7.65 -12.96
CA PRO A 4 -13.30 8.54 -11.80
C PRO A 4 -12.88 7.96 -10.44
N ILE A 5 -12.18 6.83 -10.43
CA ILE A 5 -11.72 6.12 -9.26
C ILE A 5 -10.64 6.95 -8.56
N ALA A 6 -10.80 7.15 -7.26
CA ALA A 6 -9.90 7.94 -6.42
C ALA A 6 -9.69 9.39 -6.91
N ASP A 7 -10.63 9.98 -7.64
CA ASP A 7 -10.61 11.41 -8.00
C ASP A 7 -9.30 11.82 -8.74
N GLY A 8 -8.78 10.91 -9.58
CA GLY A 8 -7.54 11.14 -10.33
C GLY A 8 -6.24 11.07 -9.51
N ARG A 9 -6.30 10.60 -8.24
CA ARG A 9 -5.09 10.30 -7.43
C ARG A 9 -4.33 9.11 -8.01
N LEU A 10 -3.02 9.13 -7.81
CA LEU A 10 -2.16 7.97 -8.08
C LEU A 10 -2.43 6.86 -7.06
N ILE A 11 -3.07 5.78 -7.50
CA ILE A 11 -3.32 4.60 -6.67
C ILE A 11 -2.09 3.70 -6.69
N PRO A 12 -1.54 3.31 -5.53
CA PRO A 12 -0.38 2.44 -5.46
C PRO A 12 -0.68 1.03 -5.97
N LEU A 13 0.30 0.43 -6.67
CA LEU A 13 0.28 -0.97 -7.09
C LEU A 13 1.20 -1.80 -6.18
N VAL A 14 0.66 -2.88 -5.64
CA VAL A 14 1.40 -3.89 -4.89
C VAL A 14 1.45 -5.18 -5.71
N ILE A 15 2.65 -5.55 -6.13
CA ILE A 15 2.92 -6.84 -6.76
C ILE A 15 3.37 -7.81 -5.69
N VAL A 16 2.65 -8.91 -5.51
CA VAL A 16 2.89 -9.90 -4.44
C VAL A 16 3.33 -11.24 -5.00
N ASP A 17 4.38 -11.81 -4.39
CA ASP A 17 4.74 -13.20 -4.68
C ASP A 17 3.63 -14.13 -4.15
N THR A 18 3.01 -14.85 -5.08
CA THR A 18 1.88 -15.76 -4.84
C THR A 18 2.26 -17.22 -5.12
N SER A 19 3.55 -17.53 -5.26
CA SER A 19 4.03 -18.89 -5.54
C SER A 19 3.50 -19.93 -4.53
N GLU A 20 3.37 -19.53 -3.26
CA GLU A 20 2.84 -20.37 -2.17
C GLU A 20 1.36 -20.08 -1.84
N ARG A 21 0.69 -19.26 -2.65
CA ARG A 21 -0.69 -18.76 -2.44
C ARG A 21 -1.44 -18.66 -3.76
N GLN A 22 -1.56 -19.79 -4.45
CA GLN A 22 -2.30 -19.89 -5.72
C GLN A 22 -3.78 -19.48 -5.57
N ASP A 23 -4.35 -19.62 -4.38
CA ASP A 23 -5.69 -19.13 -4.05
C ASP A 23 -5.85 -17.63 -4.32
N ILE A 24 -4.82 -16.82 -4.01
CA ILE A 24 -4.83 -15.37 -4.30
C ILE A 24 -4.74 -15.11 -5.81
N GLU A 25 -3.95 -15.90 -6.53
CA GLU A 25 -3.80 -15.77 -7.98
C GLU A 25 -5.13 -16.05 -8.71
N GLU A 26 -5.80 -17.14 -8.36
CA GLU A 26 -7.11 -17.50 -8.91
C GLU A 26 -8.19 -16.49 -8.50
N PHE A 27 -8.16 -16.02 -7.25
CA PHE A 27 -9.10 -15.00 -6.77
C PHE A 27 -9.02 -13.70 -7.58
N VAL A 28 -7.80 -13.23 -7.89
CA VAL A 28 -7.60 -12.03 -8.71
C VAL A 28 -8.01 -12.29 -10.16
N ARG A 29 -7.71 -13.47 -10.72
CA ARG A 29 -8.14 -13.86 -12.07
C ARG A 29 -9.66 -13.88 -12.19
N ALA A 30 -10.36 -14.45 -11.21
CA ALA A 30 -11.82 -14.56 -11.21
C ALA A 30 -12.50 -13.18 -11.25
N HIS A 31 -11.96 -12.19 -10.54
CA HIS A 31 -12.46 -10.81 -10.56
C HIS A 31 -12.36 -10.10 -11.92
N ALA A 32 -11.62 -10.64 -12.89
CA ALA A 32 -11.64 -10.12 -14.26
C ALA A 32 -12.98 -10.37 -14.97
N HIS A 33 -13.78 -11.33 -14.46
CA HIS A 33 -15.03 -11.79 -15.07
C HIS A 33 -16.23 -11.72 -14.13
N LEU A 34 -16.00 -11.38 -12.86
CA LEU A 34 -17.01 -11.36 -11.81
C LEU A 34 -17.24 -9.92 -11.30
N PRO A 35 -18.43 -9.63 -10.74
CA PRO A 35 -18.72 -8.32 -10.18
C PRO A 35 -17.84 -8.01 -8.96
N SER A 36 -17.87 -6.75 -8.52
CA SER A 36 -17.19 -6.31 -7.30
C SER A 36 -17.56 -7.18 -6.09
N GLY A 37 -16.55 -7.59 -5.33
CA GLY A 37 -16.72 -8.30 -4.07
C GLY A 37 -16.75 -7.39 -2.84
N ASP A 38 -16.92 -7.99 -1.67
CA ASP A 38 -16.80 -7.32 -0.38
C ASP A 38 -15.45 -7.61 0.24
N VAL A 39 -14.84 -6.57 0.82
CA VAL A 39 -13.57 -6.66 1.51
C VAL A 39 -13.62 -5.88 2.81
N THR A 40 -13.09 -6.49 3.87
CA THR A 40 -12.77 -5.80 5.12
C THR A 40 -11.25 -5.68 5.25
N GLY A 41 -10.80 -4.54 5.76
CA GLY A 41 -9.38 -4.23 5.88
C GLY A 41 -9.07 -3.60 7.23
N ILE A 42 -7.99 -4.05 7.86
CA ILE A 42 -7.47 -3.43 9.08
C ILE A 42 -5.95 -3.32 9.03
N TRP A 43 -5.45 -2.17 9.46
CA TRP A 43 -4.03 -1.95 9.70
C TRP A 43 -3.62 -2.48 11.07
N ALA A 44 -2.53 -3.24 11.12
CA ALA A 44 -2.01 -3.85 12.34
C ALA A 44 -0.48 -3.77 12.40
N GLN A 45 0.08 -3.43 13.55
CA GLN A 45 1.50 -3.54 13.80
C GLN A 45 1.82 -4.90 14.43
N PRO A 46 2.63 -5.76 13.80
CA PRO A 46 2.99 -7.06 14.39
C PRO A 46 3.78 -6.89 15.70
N VAL A 47 3.36 -7.59 16.76
CA VAL A 47 3.93 -7.45 18.13
C VAL A 47 5.45 -7.69 18.16
N LYS A 48 5.92 -8.72 17.45
CA LYS A 48 7.35 -9.12 17.40
C LYS A 48 8.16 -8.34 16.35
N HIS A 49 7.51 -7.64 15.43
CA HIS A 49 8.18 -6.98 14.30
C HIS A 49 7.70 -5.54 14.16
N LYS A 50 8.10 -4.69 15.11
CA LYS A 50 7.65 -3.30 15.22
C LYS A 50 8.08 -2.41 14.04
N ASP A 51 9.07 -2.83 13.27
CA ASP A 51 9.51 -2.12 12.06
C ASP A 51 8.62 -2.43 10.84
N TYR A 52 7.59 -3.24 11.02
CA TYR A 52 6.64 -3.61 9.98
C TYR A 52 5.23 -3.10 10.31
N MET A 53 4.49 -2.84 9.24
CA MET A 53 3.05 -2.61 9.26
C MET A 53 2.38 -3.68 8.41
N ALA A 54 1.23 -4.19 8.83
CA ALA A 54 0.45 -5.16 8.10
C ALA A 54 -0.91 -4.60 7.73
N LEU A 55 -1.33 -4.79 6.48
CA LEU A 55 -2.72 -4.62 6.06
C LEU A 55 -3.34 -6.02 5.99
N VAL A 56 -4.23 -6.32 6.93
CA VAL A 56 -4.97 -7.58 6.96
C VAL A 56 -6.24 -7.40 6.14
N LEU A 57 -6.44 -8.27 5.16
CA LEU A 57 -7.57 -8.24 4.24
C LEU A 57 -8.36 -9.55 4.35
N LYS A 58 -9.68 -9.41 4.39
CA LYS A 58 -10.61 -10.54 4.32
C LYS A 58 -11.66 -10.24 3.26
N PHE A 59 -11.79 -11.16 2.31
CA PHE A 59 -12.74 -11.10 1.21
C PHE A 59 -13.83 -12.14 1.43
N GLU A 60 -15.08 -11.77 1.15
CA GLU A 60 -16.24 -12.67 1.28
C GLU A 60 -16.79 -13.11 -0.08
N ARG A 61 -16.60 -12.29 -1.12
CA ARG A 61 -17.09 -12.54 -2.49
C ARG A 61 -15.98 -12.28 -3.51
N PRO A 62 -15.92 -13.06 -4.61
CA PRO A 62 -16.75 -14.22 -4.97
C PRO A 62 -16.32 -15.51 -4.26
N ALA A 63 -15.22 -15.49 -3.51
CA ALA A 63 -14.75 -16.59 -2.68
C ALA A 63 -14.13 -16.03 -1.40
N GLU A 64 -14.19 -16.82 -0.32
CA GLU A 64 -13.56 -16.45 0.94
C GLU A 64 -12.03 -16.56 0.83
N VAL A 65 -11.36 -15.42 0.89
CA VAL A 65 -9.89 -15.35 0.85
C VAL A 65 -9.41 -14.38 1.92
N SER A 66 -8.40 -14.77 2.69
CA SER A 66 -7.80 -13.92 3.72
C SER A 66 -6.28 -13.96 3.65
N PHE A 67 -5.66 -12.79 3.75
CA PHE A 67 -4.20 -12.67 3.82
C PHE A 67 -3.81 -11.34 4.46
N SER A 68 -2.50 -11.19 4.69
CA SER A 68 -1.93 -9.92 5.14
C SER A 68 -0.79 -9.50 4.25
N LEU A 69 -0.78 -8.22 3.88
CA LEU A 69 0.34 -7.58 3.21
C LEU A 69 1.24 -6.97 4.25
N ARG A 70 2.52 -7.32 4.27
CA ARG A 70 3.51 -6.80 5.22
C ARG A 70 4.41 -5.78 4.54
N PHE A 71 4.58 -4.63 5.19
CA PHE A 71 5.37 -3.51 4.71
C PHE A 71 6.43 -3.16 5.75
N ASN A 72 7.69 -3.07 5.35
CA ASN A 72 8.73 -2.47 6.18
C ASN A 72 8.52 -0.95 6.22
N ILE A 73 8.35 -0.37 7.41
CA ILE A 73 7.95 1.04 7.57
C ILE A 73 9.02 1.99 7.00
N ALA A 74 10.30 1.72 7.22
CA ALA A 74 11.38 2.58 6.75
C ALA A 74 11.56 2.51 5.22
N ARG A 75 11.41 1.32 4.64
CA ARG A 75 11.66 1.08 3.20
C ARG A 75 10.44 1.28 2.31
N GLN A 76 9.25 1.01 2.84
CA GLN A 76 7.99 0.98 2.09
C GLN A 76 6.94 1.94 2.68
N GLY A 77 7.34 2.83 3.59
CA GLY A 77 6.41 3.77 4.22
C GLY A 77 5.71 4.69 3.22
N GLY A 78 6.38 5.14 2.16
CA GLY A 78 5.72 5.93 1.11
C GLY A 78 4.56 5.18 0.43
N LEU A 79 4.69 3.86 0.24
CA LEU A 79 3.63 3.02 -0.31
C LEU A 79 2.44 2.92 0.65
N VAL A 80 2.72 2.69 1.95
CA VAL A 80 1.68 2.66 2.98
C VAL A 80 0.97 4.00 3.10
N ASP A 81 1.73 5.11 3.09
CA ASP A 81 1.17 6.46 3.12
C ASP A 81 0.24 6.71 1.93
N GLN A 82 0.63 6.29 0.72
CA GLN A 82 -0.25 6.38 -0.45
C GLN A 82 -1.55 5.59 -0.30
N VAL A 83 -1.50 4.36 0.24
CA VAL A 83 -2.72 3.59 0.51
C VAL A 83 -3.59 4.30 1.55
N VAL A 84 -2.99 4.85 2.61
CA VAL A 84 -3.68 5.61 3.65
C VAL A 84 -4.35 6.85 3.03
N GLN A 85 -3.63 7.65 2.23
CA GLN A 85 -4.16 8.88 1.65
C GLN A 85 -5.21 8.62 0.55
N THR A 86 -5.03 7.60 -0.27
CA THR A 86 -5.96 7.30 -1.37
C THR A 86 -7.15 6.45 -0.94
N ARG A 87 -7.01 5.68 0.14
CA ARG A 87 -7.97 4.63 0.55
C ARG A 87 -8.11 3.51 -0.48
N PHE A 88 -7.13 3.37 -1.38
CA PHE A 88 -7.15 2.35 -2.42
C PHE A 88 -5.76 1.72 -2.61
N LEU A 89 -5.75 0.47 -3.09
CA LEU A 89 -4.54 -0.16 -3.62
C LEU A 89 -4.91 -1.11 -4.75
N TYR A 90 -4.04 -1.21 -5.75
CA TYR A 90 -4.08 -2.32 -6.71
C TYR A 90 -3.27 -3.49 -6.17
N LEU A 91 -3.87 -4.68 -6.19
CA LEU A 91 -3.18 -5.93 -5.89
C LEU A 91 -3.00 -6.73 -7.17
N GLN A 92 -1.75 -7.09 -7.45
CA GLN A 92 -1.40 -7.91 -8.60
C GLN A 92 -0.58 -9.13 -8.14
N PRO A 93 -1.03 -10.35 -8.41
CA PRO A 93 -0.22 -11.55 -8.27
C PRO A 93 1.01 -11.45 -9.17
N GLY A 94 2.14 -11.93 -8.65
CA GLY A 94 3.38 -11.99 -9.40
C GLY A 94 4.34 -13.01 -8.81
N ARG A 95 5.59 -12.90 -9.26
CA ARG A 95 6.76 -13.67 -8.82
C ARG A 95 7.91 -12.71 -8.50
N PRO A 96 8.92 -13.15 -7.73
CA PRO A 96 10.09 -12.33 -7.45
C PRO A 96 10.70 -11.76 -8.73
N GLY A 97 10.98 -10.44 -8.73
CA GLY A 97 11.54 -9.73 -9.89
C GLY A 97 10.50 -9.21 -10.90
N ASN A 98 9.22 -9.57 -10.80
CA ASN A 98 8.18 -8.96 -11.62
C ASN A 98 8.08 -7.45 -11.38
N ARG A 99 7.88 -6.70 -12.46
CA ARG A 99 7.71 -5.24 -12.46
C ARG A 99 6.56 -4.87 -13.38
N LEU A 100 5.88 -3.78 -13.08
CA LEU A 100 4.76 -3.28 -13.90
C LEU A 100 5.13 -3.14 -15.39
N ALA A 101 6.34 -2.70 -15.69
CA ALA A 101 6.82 -2.53 -17.07
C ALA A 101 6.75 -3.80 -17.93
N VAL A 102 6.82 -4.99 -17.32
CA VAL A 102 6.76 -6.29 -18.02
C VAL A 102 5.48 -7.07 -17.72
N THR A 103 4.67 -6.60 -16.77
CA THR A 103 3.42 -7.25 -16.33
C THR A 103 2.23 -6.30 -16.47
N ILE A 104 2.25 -5.40 -17.45
CA ILE A 104 1.24 -4.34 -17.57
C ILE A 104 -0.15 -4.94 -17.82
N ASP A 105 -0.23 -6.05 -18.55
CA ASP A 105 -1.48 -6.73 -18.89
C ASP A 105 -1.88 -7.83 -17.89
N ASN A 106 -1.09 -8.01 -16.81
CA ASN A 106 -1.42 -9.02 -15.80
C ASN A 106 -2.71 -8.63 -15.04
N PRO A 107 -3.55 -9.62 -14.68
CA PRO A 107 -4.73 -9.39 -13.86
C PRO A 107 -4.38 -8.72 -12.53
N ARG A 108 -5.19 -7.73 -12.15
CA ARG A 108 -5.11 -7.03 -10.85
C ARG A 108 -6.48 -6.61 -10.39
N ILE A 109 -6.67 -6.54 -9.08
CA ILE A 109 -7.89 -6.02 -8.48
C ILE A 109 -7.62 -4.69 -7.79
N LEU A 110 -8.61 -3.80 -7.82
CA LEU A 110 -8.64 -2.61 -6.99
C LEU A 110 -9.30 -2.95 -5.66
N ILE A 111 -8.66 -2.60 -4.55
CA ILE A 111 -9.16 -2.85 -3.21
C ILE A 111 -9.38 -1.50 -2.54
N ALA A 112 -10.60 -1.27 -2.03
CA ALA A 112 -10.88 -0.16 -1.14
C ALA A 112 -10.39 -0.52 0.27
N VAL A 113 -9.64 0.39 0.89
CA VAL A 113 -9.14 0.25 2.26
C VAL A 113 -9.89 1.24 3.14
N PRO A 114 -10.74 0.76 4.07
CA PRO A 114 -11.57 1.65 4.88
C PRO A 114 -10.73 2.56 5.77
N ASP A 115 -11.22 3.78 5.96
CA ASP A 115 -10.69 4.70 6.96
C ASP A 115 -11.12 4.25 8.35
N ALA A 116 -10.21 3.59 9.06
CA ALA A 116 -10.42 3.12 10.42
C ALA A 116 -9.74 4.02 11.46
N GLY A 117 -9.49 5.30 11.15
CA GLY A 117 -8.78 6.23 12.04
C GLY A 117 -7.30 5.91 12.22
N PHE A 118 -6.71 5.20 11.25
CA PHE A 118 -5.31 4.76 11.32
C PHE A 118 -4.31 5.90 11.08
N ASP A 119 -4.74 6.99 10.45
CA ASP A 119 -3.90 8.06 9.92
C ASP A 119 -2.95 8.69 10.97
N GLU A 120 -3.46 9.06 12.14
CA GLU A 120 -2.64 9.65 13.19
C GLU A 120 -1.59 8.68 13.71
N THR A 121 -1.98 7.41 13.85
CA THR A 121 -1.08 6.34 14.28
C THR A 121 -0.01 6.09 13.23
N TRP A 122 -0.40 6.06 11.96
CA TRP A 122 0.50 5.92 10.82
C TRP A 122 1.54 7.05 10.80
N ASN A 123 1.09 8.30 10.87
CA ASN A 123 1.95 9.48 10.86
C ASN A 123 3.04 9.37 11.94
N ARG A 124 2.62 9.10 13.19
CA ARG A 124 3.54 8.95 14.31
C ARG A 124 4.55 7.82 14.11
N LEU A 125 4.09 6.67 13.59
CA LEU A 125 4.95 5.51 13.36
C LEU A 125 5.97 5.77 12.24
N TRP A 126 5.54 6.37 11.13
CA TRP A 126 6.40 6.58 9.98
C TRP A 126 7.48 7.64 10.27
N HIS A 127 7.11 8.78 10.87
CA HIS A 127 8.08 9.77 11.34
C HIS A 127 9.13 9.15 12.28
N LYS A 128 8.68 8.34 13.23
CA LYS A 128 9.58 7.68 14.19
C LYS A 128 10.54 6.70 13.50
N ALA A 129 10.05 5.92 12.55
CA ALA A 129 10.88 4.97 11.80
C ALA A 129 11.91 5.69 10.92
N MET A 130 11.49 6.74 10.19
CA MET A 130 12.38 7.54 9.34
C MET A 130 13.46 8.26 10.15
N ALA A 131 13.10 8.87 11.29
CA ALA A 131 14.08 9.50 12.16
C ALA A 131 15.11 8.50 12.71
N ARG A 132 14.68 7.27 13.07
CA ARG A 132 15.61 6.21 13.49
C ARG A 132 16.57 5.81 12.38
N GLU A 133 16.07 5.66 11.16
CA GLU A 133 16.87 5.34 9.99
C GLU A 133 17.93 6.42 9.71
N PHE A 134 17.56 7.71 9.83
CA PHE A 134 18.51 8.81 9.64
C PHE A 134 19.56 8.92 10.75
N VAL A 135 19.17 8.67 12.01
CA VAL A 135 20.15 8.58 13.11
C VAL A 135 21.12 7.42 12.87
N ALA A 136 20.62 6.26 12.40
CA ALA A 136 21.49 5.13 12.06
C ALA A 136 22.46 5.44 10.91
N LYS A 137 22.14 6.42 10.06
CA LYS A 137 23.01 6.95 8.99
C LYS A 137 23.93 8.08 9.43
N GLY A 138 23.99 8.38 10.72
CA GLY A 138 24.94 9.34 11.30
C GLY A 138 24.40 10.76 11.51
N MET A 139 23.10 11.02 11.27
CA MET A 139 22.51 12.32 11.59
C MET A 139 22.30 12.48 13.10
N SER A 140 22.40 13.73 13.58
CA SER A 140 21.96 14.04 14.95
C SER A 140 20.44 13.84 15.10
N ARG A 141 19.95 13.70 16.34
CA ARG A 141 18.51 13.50 16.60
C ARG A 141 17.65 14.66 16.10
N GLN A 142 18.17 15.89 16.13
CA GLN A 142 17.45 17.05 15.62
C GLN A 142 17.38 17.01 14.10
N GLN A 143 18.52 16.86 13.43
CA GLN A 143 18.59 16.75 11.97
C GLN A 143 17.73 15.61 11.43
N ALA A 144 17.74 14.45 12.10
CA ALA A 144 16.94 13.31 11.71
C ALA A 144 15.43 13.56 11.81
N ARG A 145 14.98 14.35 12.80
CA ARG A 145 13.57 14.74 12.92
C ARG A 145 13.16 15.67 11.79
N GLU A 146 13.95 16.71 11.53
CA GLU A 146 13.72 17.67 10.45
C GLU A 146 13.70 16.96 9.08
N ALA A 147 14.73 16.18 8.77
CA ALA A 147 14.81 15.39 7.55
C ALA A 147 13.64 14.39 7.39
N SER A 148 13.19 13.76 8.48
CA SER A 148 12.02 12.88 8.44
C SER A 148 10.74 13.61 8.05
N ALA A 149 10.56 14.84 8.55
CA ALA A 149 9.39 15.63 8.24
C ALA A 149 9.41 16.12 6.79
N ASP A 150 10.58 16.49 6.29
CA ASP A 150 10.73 16.96 4.91
C ASP A 150 10.48 15.85 3.89
N VAL A 151 11.06 14.66 4.10
CA VAL A 151 10.81 13.50 3.22
C VAL A 151 9.33 13.12 3.19
N ILE A 152 8.66 13.09 4.35
CA ILE A 152 7.23 12.76 4.42
C ILE A 152 6.40 13.83 3.69
N ARG A 153 6.75 15.10 3.84
CA ARG A 153 6.09 16.22 3.15
C ARG A 153 6.24 16.12 1.63
N GLU A 154 7.45 15.83 1.15
CA GLU A 154 7.72 15.66 -0.28
C GLU A 154 6.94 14.47 -0.87
N TRP A 155 6.89 13.34 -0.16
CA TRP A 155 6.09 12.18 -0.56
C TRP A 155 4.60 12.50 -0.69
N ARG A 156 4.06 13.30 0.23
CA ARG A 156 2.64 13.70 0.19
C ARG A 156 2.34 14.66 -0.94
N ARG A 157 3.24 15.62 -1.19
CA ARG A 157 3.14 16.50 -2.34
C ARG A 157 3.10 15.72 -3.66
N PHE A 158 3.90 14.66 -3.79
CA PHE A 158 3.82 13.77 -4.95
C PHE A 158 2.47 13.03 -5.03
N SER A 159 1.94 12.61 -3.89
CA SER A 159 0.67 11.86 -3.82
C SER A 159 -0.57 12.73 -4.05
N GLU A 160 -0.47 14.05 -3.85
CA GLU A 160 -1.49 15.04 -4.20
C GLU A 160 -1.60 15.27 -5.71
N PHE A 161 -0.61 14.84 -6.49
CA PHE A 161 -0.64 14.95 -7.94
C PHE A 161 -1.90 14.29 -8.51
N ARG A 162 -2.68 15.07 -9.26
CA ARG A 162 -3.86 14.60 -9.98
C ARG A 162 -3.51 14.47 -11.45
N MET A 163 -3.82 13.31 -12.02
CA MET A 163 -3.75 13.16 -13.46
C MET A 163 -4.74 14.14 -14.10
N PRO A 164 -4.32 14.95 -15.09
CA PRO A 164 -5.24 15.83 -15.79
C PRO A 164 -6.34 15.00 -16.46
N GLU A 165 -7.59 15.48 -16.37
CA GLU A 165 -8.72 14.86 -17.05
C GLU A 165 -8.44 14.83 -18.55
N ARG A 166 -8.42 13.63 -19.15
CA ARG A 166 -8.43 13.50 -20.60
C ARG A 166 -9.85 13.86 -21.07
N ARG A 167 -9.99 15.07 -21.62
CA ARG A 167 -11.18 15.49 -22.38
C ARG A 167 -11.33 14.67 -23.65
#